data_AF-A0A412RQW8-F1
#
_entry.id   AF-A0A412RQW8-F1
#
_cell.length_a   1.000
_cell.length_b   1.000
_cell.length_c   1.000
_cell.angle_alpha   90.00
_cell.angle_beta   90.00
_cell.angle_gamma   90.00
#
_symmetry.space_group_name_H-M   'P 1'
#
loop_
_entity.id
_entity.type
_entity.pdbx_description
1 polymer ?
#
loop_
_entity_poly.entity_id
_entity_poly.type
_entity_poly.pdbx_seq_one_letter_code
_entity_poly.pdbx_strand_id
1 'polypeptide(L)' 'MKRKTYNNVIKACKMIMKKGYEQKEAQEMALQIFKNMEQLKNGMSAEWFIEKIAPKNYFMEA' A
#
# COMPACT_ATOMS: atom_id res chain seq x y z
N MET A 1 4.38 6.21 10.25
CA MET A 1 4.51 7.34 9.28
C MET A 1 3.47 8.42 9.65
N LYS A 2 3.86 9.66 9.98
CA LYS A 2 2.92 10.69 10.50
C LYS A 2 2.37 11.69 9.45
N ARG A 3 2.94 11.77 8.23
CA ARG A 3 2.50 12.64 7.12
C ARG A 3 2.66 11.92 5.76
N LYS A 4 1.75 12.20 4.81
CA LYS A 4 1.86 11.79 3.41
C LYS A 4 3.01 12.53 2.75
N THR A 5 4.24 12.03 2.93
CA THR A 5 5.42 12.51 2.23
C THR A 5 5.73 11.59 1.05
N TYR A 6 6.29 12.16 -0.01
CA TYR A 6 6.65 11.44 -1.23
C TYR A 6 7.48 10.17 -0.95
N ASN A 7 8.45 10.26 -0.02
CA ASN A 7 9.24 9.10 0.40
C ASN A 7 8.41 7.96 1.04
N ASN A 8 7.37 8.29 1.80
CA ASN A 8 6.50 7.28 2.39
C ASN A 8 5.65 6.58 1.32
N VAL A 9 5.20 7.33 0.31
CA VAL A 9 4.48 6.78 -0.86
C VAL A 9 5.38 5.86 -1.68
N ILE A 10 6.63 6.27 -1.95
CA ILE A 10 7.62 5.43 -2.64
C ILE A 10 7.92 4.15 -1.86
N LYS A 11 8.09 4.25 -0.53
CA LYS A 11 8.34 3.06 0.32
C LYS A 11 7.15 2.10 0.26
N ALA A 12 5.91 2.62 0.34
CA ALA A 12 4.69 1.83 0.21
C ALA A 12 4.60 1.13 -1.15
N CYS A 13 4.83 1.87 -2.24
CA CYS A 13 4.85 1.33 -3.59
C CYS A 13 5.85 0.16 -3.71
N LYS A 14 7.09 0.32 -3.22
CA LYS A 14 8.08 -0.77 -3.21
C LYS A 14 7.62 -2.00 -2.43
N MET A 15 6.92 -1.81 -1.31
CA MET A 15 6.39 -2.94 -0.52
C MET A 15 5.25 -3.66 -1.24
N ILE A 16 4.41 -2.94 -1.97
CA ILE A 16 3.34 -3.51 -2.79
C ILE A 16 3.92 -4.22 -4.01
N MET A 17 4.93 -3.65 -4.67
CA MET A 17 5.63 -4.32 -5.78
C MET A 17 6.25 -5.66 -5.35
N LYS A 18 6.79 -5.75 -4.13
CA LYS A 18 7.29 -7.02 -3.57
C LYS A 18 6.23 -8.11 -3.44
N LYS A 19 4.94 -7.76 -3.43
CA LYS A 19 3.81 -8.71 -3.41
C LYS A 19 3.41 -9.20 -4.81
N GLY A 20 4.14 -8.81 -5.86
CA GLY A 20 3.92 -9.24 -7.24
C GLY A 20 3.09 -8.26 -8.09
N TYR A 21 2.85 -7.05 -7.59
CA TYR A 21 2.13 -6.02 -8.34
C TYR A 21 3.06 -5.19 -9.21
N GLU A 22 2.58 -4.78 -10.39
CA GLU A 22 3.33 -3.89 -11.26
C GLU A 22 3.46 -2.49 -10.68
N GLN A 23 4.45 -1.72 -11.14
CA GLN A 23 4.72 -0.38 -10.62
C GLN A 23 3.51 0.55 -10.70
N LYS A 24 2.76 0.54 -11.81
CA LYS A 24 1.54 1.35 -11.96
C LYS A 24 0.47 0.97 -10.92
N GLU A 25 0.14 -0.32 -10.82
CA GLU A 25 -0.83 -0.83 -9.85
C GLU A 25 -0.40 -0.52 -8.41
N ALA A 26 0.87 -0.77 -8.08
CA ALA A 26 1.45 -0.53 -6.77
C ALA A 26 1.40 0.95 -6.37
N GLN A 27 1.60 1.86 -7.33
CA GLN A 27 1.55 3.30 -7.11
C GLN A 27 0.11 3.78 -6.87
N GLU A 28 -0.86 3.24 -7.61
CA GLU A 28 -2.28 3.53 -7.42
C GLU A 28 -2.79 3.00 -6.07
N MET A 29 -2.44 1.76 -5.72
CA MET A 29 -2.75 1.17 -4.42
C MET A 29 -2.10 1.94 -3.27
N ALA A 30 -0.84 2.37 -3.41
CA ALA A 30 -0.19 3.21 -2.40
C ALA A 30 -0.99 4.50 -2.18
N LEU A 31 -1.40 5.19 -3.24
CA LEU A 31 -2.20 6.42 -3.13
C LEU A 31 -3.54 6.19 -2.42
N GLN A 32 -4.22 5.08 -2.72
CA GLN A 32 -5.45 4.69 -2.03
C GLN A 32 -5.21 4.43 -0.52
N ILE A 33 -4.16 3.71 -0.15
CA ILE A 33 -3.81 3.46 1.25
C ILE A 33 -3.62 4.77 2.01
N PHE A 34 -2.88 5.73 1.43
CA PHE A 34 -2.68 7.03 2.08
C PHE A 34 -3.96 7.85 2.17
N LYS A 35 -4.83 7.78 1.16
CA LYS A 35 -6.15 8.44 1.20
C LYS A 35 -7.03 7.86 2.31
N ASN A 36 -7.08 6.53 2.41
CA ASN A 36 -7.83 5.82 3.45
C ASN A 36 -7.26 6.10 4.84
N MET A 37 -5.94 6.18 4.99
CA MET A 37 -5.29 6.54 6.26
C MET A 37 -5.66 7.95 6.73
N GLU A 38 -5.73 8.92 5.80
CA GLU A 38 -6.14 10.29 6.09
C GLU A 38 -7.62 10.35 6.53
N GLN A 39 -8.49 9.55 5.90
CA GLN A 39 -9.91 9.48 6.24
C GLN A 39 -10.18 8.74 7.56
N LEU A 40 -9.50 7.63 7.81
CA LEU A 40 -9.74 6.78 8.98
C LEU A 40 -9.28 7.43 10.29
N LYS A 41 -8.32 8.37 10.26
CA LYS A 41 -7.69 9.00 11.44
C LYS A 41 -7.34 8.01 12.57
N ASN A 42 -7.15 6.74 12.25
CA ASN A 42 -7.12 5.63 13.20
C ASN A 42 -5.71 5.36 13.77
N GLY A 43 -4.74 6.25 13.53
CA GLY A 43 -3.36 6.12 13.98
C GLY A 43 -2.54 4.98 13.33
N MET A 44 -3.15 4.14 12.49
CA MET A 44 -2.50 3.01 11.83
C MET A 44 -1.47 3.45 10.77
N SER A 45 -0.35 2.74 10.68
CA SER A 45 0.73 3.02 9.72
C SER A 45 0.51 2.36 8.36
N ALA A 46 1.14 2.89 7.30
CA ALA A 46 0.93 2.41 5.92
C ALA A 46 1.35 0.94 5.77
N GLU A 47 2.40 0.53 6.49
CA GLU A 47 2.88 -0.86 6.56
C GLU A 47 1.76 -1.83 6.97
N TRP A 48 0.96 -1.46 7.97
CA TRP A 48 -0.18 -2.28 8.42
C TRP A 48 -1.22 -2.50 7.32
N PHE A 49 -1.54 -1.45 6.55
CA PHE A 49 -2.45 -1.57 5.41
C PHE A 49 -1.85 -2.43 4.29
N ILE A 50 -0.56 -2.30 4.03
CA ILE A 50 0.12 -3.06 2.98
C ILE A 50 0.22 -4.55 3.35
N GLU A 51 0.41 -4.88 4.62
CA GLU A 51 0.37 -6.26 5.08
C GLU A 51 -0.98 -6.94 4.80
N LYS A 52 -2.09 -6.19 4.92
CA LYS A 52 -3.44 -6.66 4.60
C LYS A 52 -3.71 -6.86 3.11
N ILE A 53 -2.88 -6.31 2.22
CA ILE A 53 -3.01 -6.53 0.78
C ILE A 53 -2.59 -7.97 0.47
N ALA A 54 -3.49 -8.76 -0.13
CA ALA A 54 -3.16 -10.10 -0.60
C ALA A 54 -2.06 -10.03 -1.69
N PRO A 55 -1.16 -11.02 -1.80
CA PRO A 55 -0.25 -11.07 -2.94
C PRO A 55 -1.03 -11.27 -4.24
N LYS A 56 -0.55 -10.73 -5.37
CA LYS A 56 -1.24 -10.85 -6.68
C LYS A 56 -1.46 -12.32 -7.08
N ASN A 57 -0.56 -13.20 -6.65
CA ASN A 57 -0.64 -14.63 -6.89
C ASN A 57 -1.76 -15.36 -6.11
N TYR A 58 -2.39 -14.70 -5.14
CA TYR A 58 -3.43 -15.32 -4.29
C TYR A 58 -4.71 -15.69 -5.06
N PHE A 59 -4.95 -15.08 -6.22
CA PHE A 59 -6.15 -15.33 -7.04
C PHE A 59 -5.93 -16.34 -8.19
N MET A 60 -4.71 -16.85 -8.39
CA MET A 60 -4.43 -17.86 -9.43
C MET A 60 -4.58 -19.30 -8.93
N GLU A 61 -4.75 -19.51 -7.63
CA GLU A 61 -4.88 -20.85 -7.00
C GLU A 61 -6.26 -21.09 -6.37
N ALA A 62 -7.31 -20.37 -6.79
CA ALA A 62 -8.68 -20.53 -6.29
C ALA A 62 -9.63 -21.11 -7.35
#